data_AF-A0A0R3UPI6-F1
#
_entry.id   AF-A0A0R3UPI6-F1
#
_cell.length_a   1.000
_cell.length_b   1.000
_cell.length_c   1.000
_cell.angle_alpha   90.00
_cell.angle_beta   90.00
_cell.angle_gamma   90.00
#
_symmetry.space_group_name_H-M   'P 1'
#
loop_
_entity.id
_entity.type
_entity.pdbx_description
1 polymer ?
#
loop_
_entity_poly.entity_id
_entity_poly.type
_entity_poly.pdbx_seq_one_letter_code
_entity_poly.pdbx_strand_id
1 'polypeptide(L)'
;MEEKIKTIEGMRRPHENPTEWRLRRAFLVKNFDNLDAERLECLSHCFVNHELYGVGYPSKFRRLGDGIVDSIYRGRSIVKRLCTTLFALFSLKIKVNINHLSEQFCSLIEIEQ
;
A
#
# COMPACT_ATOMS: atom_id res chain seq x y z
N MET A 1 -11.53 -17.36 -8.84
CA MET A 1 -11.05 -16.04 -9.30
C MET A 1 -12.08 -14.95 -9.01
N GLU A 2 -13.36 -15.18 -9.34
CA GLU A 2 -14.44 -14.21 -9.14
C GLU A 2 -14.67 -13.83 -7.66
N GLU A 3 -14.67 -14.81 -6.74
CA GLU A 3 -14.83 -14.55 -5.30
C GLU A 3 -13.67 -13.70 -4.73
N LYS A 4 -12.43 -14.00 -5.12
CA LYS A 4 -11.24 -13.21 -4.74
C LYS A 4 -11.39 -11.74 -5.14
N ILE A 5 -11.85 -11.48 -6.36
CA ILE A 5 -12.06 -10.09 -6.82
C ILE A 5 -13.16 -9.42 -6.00
N LYS A 6 -14.26 -10.11 -5.71
CA LYS A 6 -15.34 -9.58 -4.88
C LYS A 6 -14.88 -9.21 -3.47
N THR A 7 -14.08 -10.06 -2.82
CA THR A 7 -13.47 -9.77 -1.51
C THR A 7 -12.60 -8.52 -1.60
N ILE A 8 -11.72 -8.45 -2.60
CA ILE A 8 -10.81 -7.30 -2.78
C ILE A 8 -11.60 -6.01 -3.00
N GLU A 9 -12.62 -6.00 -3.87
CA GLU A 9 -13.46 -4.80 -4.05
C GLU A 9 -14.14 -4.36 -2.74
N GLY A 10 -14.51 -5.31 -1.88
CA GLY A 10 -15.05 -5.03 -0.55
C GLY A 10 -14.04 -4.40 0.43
N MET A 11 -12.74 -4.53 0.18
CA MET A 11 -11.69 -3.92 1.02
C MET A 11 -11.48 -2.42 0.73
N ARG A 12 -12.06 -1.88 -0.35
CA ARG A 12 -11.90 -0.46 -0.74
C ARG A 12 -12.50 0.46 0.33
N ARG A 13 -11.76 1.50 0.72
CA ARG A 13 -12.29 2.51 1.64
C ARG A 13 -13.05 3.61 0.87
N PRO A 14 -14.15 4.16 1.42
CA PRO A 14 -14.99 5.13 0.71
C PRO A 14 -14.26 6.44 0.39
N HIS A 15 -13.29 6.81 1.21
CA HIS A 15 -12.46 8.01 1.07
C HIS A 15 -11.12 7.74 0.36
N GLU A 16 -10.92 6.55 -0.20
CA GLU A 16 -9.72 6.19 -0.95
C GLU A 16 -9.79 6.78 -2.36
N ASN A 17 -8.79 7.57 -2.74
CA ASN A 17 -8.81 8.20 -4.05
C ASN A 17 -8.58 7.15 -5.16
N PRO A 18 -9.01 7.42 -6.41
CA PRO A 18 -8.91 6.43 -7.49
C PRO A 18 -7.48 5.93 -7.78
N THR A 19 -6.47 6.79 -7.60
CA THR A 19 -5.06 6.45 -7.83
C THR A 19 -4.52 5.54 -6.74
N GLU A 20 -4.79 5.85 -5.47
CA GLU A 20 -4.49 5.02 -4.31
C GLU A 20 -5.12 3.65 -4.48
N TRP A 21 -6.42 3.61 -4.78
CA TRP A 21 -7.15 2.36 -4.93
C TRP A 21 -6.58 1.51 -6.07
N ARG A 22 -6.24 2.12 -7.21
CA ARG A 22 -5.68 1.38 -8.36
C ARG A 22 -4.37 0.69 -8.00
N LEU A 23 -3.48 1.36 -7.26
CA LEU A 23 -2.23 0.78 -6.77
C LEU A 23 -2.48 -0.28 -5.71
N ARG A 24 -3.31 0.02 -4.70
CA ARG A 24 -3.61 -0.89 -3.61
C ARG A 24 -4.26 -2.17 -4.10
N ARG A 25 -5.25 -2.06 -4.98
CA ARG A 25 -5.94 -3.19 -5.61
C ARG A 25 -4.98 -4.11 -6.35
N ALA A 26 -4.03 -3.56 -7.10
CA ALA A 26 -3.04 -4.38 -7.80
C ALA A 26 -2.13 -5.15 -6.83
N PHE A 27 -1.77 -4.52 -5.70
CA PHE A 27 -1.05 -5.18 -4.61
C PHE A 27 -1.87 -6.30 -3.97
N LEU A 28 -3.14 -6.04 -3.67
CA LEU A 28 -4.08 -7.02 -3.10
C LEU A 28 -4.23 -8.22 -4.03
N VAL A 29 -4.48 -8.00 -5.33
CA VAL A 29 -4.66 -9.08 -6.31
C VAL A 29 -3.40 -9.95 -6.44
N LYS A 30 -2.22 -9.33 -6.49
CA LYS A 30 -0.93 -10.03 -6.63
C LYS A 30 -0.63 -10.93 -5.42
N ASN A 31 -0.93 -10.46 -4.21
CA ASN A 31 -0.47 -11.12 -2.98
C ASN A 31 -1.59 -11.85 -2.20
N PHE A 32 -2.83 -11.83 -2.69
CA PHE A 32 -4.00 -12.40 -1.99
C PHE A 32 -3.82 -13.85 -1.52
N ASP A 33 -3.15 -14.68 -2.32
CA ASP A 33 -3.00 -16.11 -2.04
C ASP A 33 -1.72 -16.41 -1.23
N ASN A 34 -0.86 -15.41 -1.02
CA ASN A 34 0.46 -15.54 -0.38
C ASN A 34 0.52 -14.93 1.03
N LEU A 35 -0.49 -14.16 1.42
CA LEU A 35 -0.54 -13.43 2.68
C LEU A 35 -1.90 -13.67 3.34
N ASP A 36 -1.91 -13.73 4.67
CA ASP A 36 -3.15 -13.66 5.44
C ASP A 36 -3.84 -12.30 5.24
N ALA A 37 -5.16 -12.27 5.46
CA ALA A 37 -5.98 -11.11 5.15
C ALA A 37 -5.55 -9.84 5.91
N GLU A 38 -5.12 -9.97 7.18
CA GLU A 38 -4.70 -8.85 8.02
C GLU A 38 -3.38 -8.26 7.55
N ARG A 39 -2.37 -9.09 7.31
CA ARG A 39 -1.08 -8.66 6.74
C ARG A 39 -1.26 -8.12 5.33
N LEU A 40 -2.11 -8.75 4.51
CA LEU A 40 -2.40 -8.29 3.16
C LEU A 40 -2.98 -6.87 3.18
N GLU A 41 -3.96 -6.59 4.04
CA GLU A 41 -4.53 -5.26 4.19
C GLU A 41 -3.46 -4.26 4.66
N CYS A 42 -2.73 -4.59 5.73
CA CYS A 42 -1.68 -3.73 6.30
C CYS A 42 -0.61 -3.37 5.25
N LEU A 43 -0.02 -4.37 4.60
CA LEU A 43 1.06 -4.18 3.64
C LEU A 43 0.57 -3.47 2.37
N SER A 44 -0.69 -3.63 1.99
CA SER A 44 -1.28 -2.88 0.88
C SER A 44 -1.31 -1.37 1.15
N HIS A 45 -1.54 -0.96 2.40
CA HIS A 45 -1.47 0.45 2.79
C HIS A 45 -0.03 0.96 2.85
N CYS A 46 0.90 0.17 3.38
CA CYS A 46 2.33 0.48 3.35
C CYS A 46 2.83 0.69 1.91
N PHE A 47 2.34 -0.11 0.96
CA PHE A 47 2.69 0.02 -0.45
C PHE A 47 2.26 1.35 -1.05
N VAL A 48 1.00 1.72 -0.87
CA VAL A 48 0.50 3.01 -1.35
C VAL A 48 1.26 4.16 -0.70
N ASN A 49 1.56 4.04 0.60
CA ASN A 49 2.32 5.05 1.33
C ASN A 49 3.77 5.18 0.84
N HIS A 50 4.41 4.07 0.50
CA HIS A 50 5.74 4.08 -0.09
C HIS A 50 5.73 4.73 -1.48
N GLU A 51 4.82 4.28 -2.36
CA GLU A 51 4.84 4.63 -3.78
C GLU A 51 4.30 6.03 -4.06
N LEU A 52 3.25 6.46 -3.36
CA LEU A 52 2.63 7.78 -3.58
C LEU A 52 3.19 8.86 -2.65
N TYR A 53 3.48 8.50 -1.40
CA TYR A 53 3.87 9.45 -0.36
C TYR A 53 5.36 9.39 0.02
N GLY A 54 6.13 8.43 -0.53
CA GLY A 54 7.57 8.33 -0.30
C GLY A 54 7.96 7.88 1.10
N VAL A 55 7.04 7.29 1.87
CA VAL A 55 7.31 6.83 3.24
C VAL A 55 8.30 5.66 3.21
N GLY A 56 9.33 5.69 4.06
CA GLY A 56 10.33 4.62 4.14
C GLY A 56 9.82 3.38 4.87
N TYR A 57 10.07 2.20 4.30
CA TYR A 57 9.76 0.90 4.90
C TYR A 57 10.93 -0.08 4.70
N PRO A 58 11.03 -1.17 5.49
CA PRO A 58 12.08 -2.18 5.34
C PRO A 58 12.11 -2.82 3.95
N SER A 59 13.31 -3.18 3.47
CA SER A 59 13.54 -3.69 2.11
C SER A 59 12.82 -5.01 1.79
N LYS A 60 12.51 -5.84 2.80
CA LYS A 60 11.74 -7.09 2.61
C LYS A 60 10.35 -6.83 2.03
N PHE A 61 9.70 -5.74 2.42
CA PHE A 61 8.37 -5.34 1.97
C PHE A 61 8.36 -4.97 0.47
N ARG A 62 9.41 -4.31 -0.03
CA ARG A 62 9.50 -3.85 -1.42
C ARG A 62 9.31 -4.98 -2.44
N ARG A 63 9.83 -6.18 -2.14
CA ARG A 63 9.73 -7.36 -3.02
C ARG A 63 8.30 -7.77 -3.34
N LEU A 64 7.37 -7.56 -2.40
CA LEU A 64 5.94 -7.84 -2.63
C LEU A 64 5.33 -6.86 -3.66
N GLY A 65 5.86 -5.64 -3.70
CA GLY A 65 5.46 -4.55 -4.59
C GLY A 65 6.03 -4.63 -6.01
N ASP A 66 7.09 -5.42 -6.22
CA ASP A 66 7.88 -5.40 -7.46
C ASP A 66 7.03 -5.65 -8.72
N GLY A 67 7.25 -4.83 -9.75
CA GLY A 67 6.55 -4.93 -11.04
C GLY A 67 5.10 -4.42 -11.05
N ILE A 68 4.48 -4.08 -9.90
CA ILE A 68 3.11 -3.53 -9.88
C ILE A 68 3.08 -2.15 -10.53
N VAL A 69 3.98 -1.26 -10.12
CA VAL A 69 4.06 0.12 -10.63
C VAL A 69 4.33 0.10 -12.13
N ASP A 70 5.31 -0.70 -12.56
CA ASP A 70 5.66 -0.85 -13.97
C ASP A 70 4.48 -1.38 -14.78
N SER A 71 3.74 -2.36 -14.25
CA SER A 71 2.56 -2.92 -14.91
C SER A 71 1.42 -1.89 -15.06
N ILE A 72 1.23 -1.03 -14.06
CA ILE A 72 0.18 0.01 -14.06
C ILE A 72 0.51 1.18 -14.99
N TYR A 73 1.79 1.57 -15.06
CA TYR A 73 2.25 2.77 -15.75
C TYR A 73 3.04 2.51 -17.04
N ARG A 74 3.01 1.28 -17.60
CA ARG A 74 3.73 0.93 -18.84
C ARG A 74 3.63 2.05 -19.90
N GLY A 75 4.78 2.53 -20.36
CA GLY A 75 4.88 3.55 -21.41
C GLY A 75 4.79 5.00 -20.93
N ARG A 76 4.59 5.27 -19.62
CA ARG A 76 4.78 6.61 -19.05
C ARG A 76 6.06 6.62 -18.24
N SER A 77 7.05 7.38 -18.69
CA SER A 77 8.18 7.78 -17.86
C SER A 77 7.62 8.40 -16.58
N ILE A 78 7.80 7.69 -15.48
CA ILE A 78 7.29 8.08 -14.17
C ILE A 78 7.87 9.47 -13.88
N VAL A 79 7.01 10.48 -13.74
CA VAL A 79 7.43 11.73 -13.11
C VAL A 79 7.56 11.41 -11.63
N LYS A 80 8.64 10.72 -11.27
CA LYS A 80 9.06 10.57 -9.87
C LYS A 80 9.40 11.99 -9.41
N ARG A 81 8.64 12.46 -8.41
CA ARG A 81 8.68 13.79 -7.76
C ARG A 81 7.72 14.80 -8.37
N LEU A 82 6.64 15.09 -7.64
CA LEU A 82 6.18 16.45 -7.29
C LEU A 82 4.87 16.36 -6.48
N CYS A 83 4.95 15.98 -5.20
CA CYS A 83 4.03 16.47 -4.17
C CYS A 83 4.53 16.14 -2.74
N THR A 84 5.81 16.35 -2.46
CA THR A 84 6.47 15.84 -1.24
C THR A 84 6.22 16.63 0.05
N THR A 85 5.18 17.47 0.19
CA THR A 85 5.02 18.18 1.48
C THR A 85 3.62 18.61 1.92
N LEU A 86 2.63 18.76 1.04
CA LEU A 86 1.30 19.23 1.48
C LEU A 86 0.18 18.18 1.52
N PHE A 87 0.22 17.14 0.69
CA PHE A 87 -0.86 16.12 0.68
C PHE A 87 -0.69 15.03 1.75
N ALA A 88 0.55 14.66 2.05
CA ALA A 88 0.86 13.66 3.09
C ALA A 88 0.35 14.12 4.47
N LEU A 89 0.45 15.41 4.81
CA LEU A 89 0.00 15.93 6.10
C LEU A 89 -1.53 15.98 6.25
N PHE A 90 -2.28 16.06 5.15
CA PHE A 90 -3.75 16.09 5.20
C PHE A 90 -4.34 14.68 5.30
N SER A 91 -3.74 13.69 4.63
CA SER A 91 -4.10 12.27 4.79
C SER A 91 -3.66 11.67 6.13
N LEU A 92 -2.55 12.16 6.72
CA LEU A 92 -2.06 11.67 8.03
C LEU A 92 -2.86 12.20 9.23
N LYS A 93 -3.40 13.43 9.17
CA LYS A 93 -4.09 14.03 10.33
C LYS A 93 -5.47 13.46 10.64
N ILE A 94 -6.11 12.75 9.70
CA ILE A 94 -7.40 12.09 9.94
C ILE A 94 -7.22 10.57 10.17
N LYS A 95 -6.13 9.97 9.68
CA LYS A 95 -5.81 8.56 9.90
C LYS A 95 -4.76 8.39 10.99
N VAL A 96 -5.25 8.59 12.21
CA VAL A 96 -4.70 8.01 13.43
C VAL A 96 -3.38 8.63 13.88
N ASN A 97 -3.30 8.75 15.19
CA ASN A 97 -2.15 9.09 16.01
C ASN A 97 -1.02 8.03 15.81
N ILE A 98 -0.32 8.03 14.67
CA ILE A 98 0.67 6.98 14.28
C ILE A 98 2.12 7.49 14.45
N ASN A 99 2.46 8.08 15.60
CA ASN A 99 3.87 8.08 16.01
C ASN A 99 4.15 6.94 16.99
N HIS A 100 3.13 6.46 17.71
CA HIS A 100 3.28 5.33 18.63
C HIS A 100 3.11 3.95 17.96
N LEU A 101 2.45 3.91 16.79
CA LEU A 101 2.17 2.66 16.07
C LEU A 101 3.29 2.23 15.12
N SER A 102 4.20 3.13 14.72
CA SER A 102 5.28 2.75 13.78
C SER A 102 6.25 1.72 14.39
N GLU A 103 6.49 1.78 15.69
CA GLU A 103 7.32 0.79 16.40
C GLU A 103 6.58 -0.55 16.61
N GLN A 104 5.26 -0.53 16.79
CA GLN A 104 4.45 -1.76 16.89
C GLN A 104 4.16 -2.41 15.52
N PHE A 105 4.15 -1.66 14.42
CA PHE A 105 3.96 -2.24 13.08
C PHE A 105 5.24 -2.83 12.49
N CYS A 106 6.42 -2.32 12.88
CA CYS A 106 7.71 -2.94 12.53
C CYS A 106 7.82 -4.37 13.08
N SER A 107 7.33 -4.64 14.29
CA SER A 107 7.35 -5.99 14.85
C SER A 107 6.44 -6.98 14.11
N LEU A 108 5.32 -6.53 13.52
CA LEU A 108 4.45 -7.39 12.68
C LEU A 108 5.08 -7.77 11.33
N ILE A 109 6.02 -6.97 10.82
CA ILE A 109 6.80 -7.28 9.61
C ILE A 109 7.98 -8.22 9.94
N GLU A 110 8.47 -8.20 11.18
CA GLU A 110 9.60 -9.03 11.64
C GLU A 110 9.21 -10.36 12.27
N ILE A 111 7.94 -10.58 12.62
CA ILE A 111 7.48 -11.82 13.24
C ILE A 111 7.05 -12.83 12.16
N GLU A 112 7.71 -14.00 12.24
CA GLU A 112 7.43 -15.30 11.60
C GLU A 112 7.99 -15.52 10.18
N GLN A 113 9.23 -16.03 10.21
CA GLN A 113 9.90 -17.12 9.46
C GLN A 113 9.63 -17.31 7.96
#